data_AF-A0AA97JRL3-F1
#
_entry.id   AF-A0AA97JRL3-F1
#
_cell.length_a   1.000
_cell.length_b   1.000
_cell.length_c   1.000
_cell.angle_alpha   90.00
_cell.angle_beta   90.00
_cell.angle_gamma   90.00
#
_symmetry.space_group_name_H-M   'P 1'
#
loop_
_entity.id
_entity.type
_entity.pdbx_description
1 polymer ?
#
loop_
_entity_poly.entity_id
_entity_poly.type
_entity_poly.pdbx_seq_one_letter_code
_entity_poly.pdbx_strand_id
1 'polypeptide(L)'
;MPAMQPLDSIKPLMHEQISELQNKIQLLEGNRKAFFENSQWNIKKNRESILQLRQKNKKLHQKLADLLAGEEKVIKAAFQKHASEQGSMKNKSGEGAIQVISHRLCEKINQLNNLKHQGEVRKHRLEELQLQYSIRAQEVHDLQELEEGNVEVAKTLRTLENRLEKARFKTEEAERITSMYQKLKNHMQEERLHFKNKLDALEAEISGLCHELKDLECVNTEAQHARDAAREQLLTQEETIYRERKLRDKKLKDLKKLTEEKRVQNERAERRHSQKDHVPFRTEDLPKEPQHAKATVLKTKQAMFITTEAFGKLRSAAGITDSKKVVSHFLAQEETFKQLEKMKNENEEALILLKEEKEALQTKLQDLKYSGEAQLVGTQNLLQELQGHLDREEVRCNTTRAELDKITRLLLNAKAGVEHLASKVQHIKLESGRFAFTQLDENASDYVLDLLGQTEEKLLCVMKSLGDRDQNELLQRIEEMEFHSKVERKLPAYNTRVKLPIAQKADMYYEEEDSGEEDADVVTRGALKRQSQQIIDTKTKRRTRYRKKDGNM
;
A
#
# COMPACT_ATOMS: atom_id res chain seq x y z
N MET A 1 -66.00 -76.84 96.24
CA MET A 1 -65.99 -78.26 96.69
C MET A 1 -67.40 -78.85 96.47
N PRO A 2 -67.51 -80.17 96.22
CA PRO A 2 -68.65 -80.77 95.49
C PRO A 2 -69.87 -81.19 96.35
N ALA A 3 -70.81 -81.89 95.71
CA ALA A 3 -72.24 -82.05 96.06
C ALA A 3 -72.61 -83.30 96.93
N MET A 4 -73.93 -83.58 96.99
CA MET A 4 -74.73 -84.73 97.52
C MET A 4 -75.62 -84.32 98.74
N GLN A 5 -76.96 -84.22 98.64
CA GLN A 5 -78.08 -85.19 98.45
C GLN A 5 -78.73 -85.70 99.80
N PRO A 6 -80.04 -86.07 99.83
CA PRO A 6 -80.92 -85.91 101.02
C PRO A 6 -81.67 -87.20 101.48
N LEU A 7 -82.66 -87.09 102.39
CA LEU A 7 -83.95 -87.85 102.61
C LEU A 7 -84.42 -87.64 104.09
N ASP A 8 -85.64 -87.15 104.42
CA ASP A 8 -86.98 -87.82 104.57
C ASP A 8 -87.16 -88.74 105.81
N SER A 9 -88.33 -89.00 106.46
CA SER A 9 -89.61 -88.29 106.79
C SER A 9 -90.62 -89.30 107.42
N ILE A 10 -91.40 -89.04 108.50
CA ILE A 10 -92.68 -89.76 108.88
C ILE A 10 -93.58 -88.87 109.82
N LYS A 11 -94.93 -89.00 109.78
CA LYS A 11 -95.97 -88.33 110.62
C LYS A 11 -97.20 -89.22 110.96
N PRO A 12 -98.00 -88.84 111.98
CA PRO A 12 -99.48 -88.89 112.04
C PRO A 12 -100.07 -87.44 112.23
N LEU A 13 -101.35 -87.11 112.52
CA LEU A 13 -102.68 -87.78 112.61
C LEU A 13 -103.78 -86.81 112.05
N MET A 14 -105.08 -87.17 112.01
CA MET A 14 -106.08 -86.57 111.09
C MET A 14 -107.00 -85.40 111.55
N HIS A 15 -107.35 -85.21 112.83
CA HIS A 15 -108.44 -84.25 113.17
C HIS A 15 -108.01 -82.78 113.29
N GLU A 16 -106.80 -82.53 113.82
CA GLU A 16 -106.18 -81.18 113.80
C GLU A 16 -106.01 -80.64 112.38
N GLN A 17 -105.79 -81.53 111.40
CA GLN A 17 -105.65 -81.15 109.99
C GLN A 17 -106.88 -80.41 109.46
N ILE A 18 -108.10 -80.67 109.98
CA ILE A 18 -109.32 -80.03 109.48
C ILE A 18 -109.43 -78.57 109.95
N SER A 19 -109.12 -78.28 111.22
CA SER A 19 -109.10 -76.90 111.74
C SER A 19 -107.90 -76.11 111.21
N GLU A 20 -106.73 -76.75 111.05
CA GLU A 20 -105.60 -76.19 110.31
C GLU A 20 -105.99 -75.83 108.87
N LEU A 21 -106.71 -76.70 108.15
CA LEU A 21 -107.18 -76.42 106.80
C LEU A 21 -108.17 -75.26 106.73
N GLN A 22 -109.11 -75.13 107.69
CA GLN A 22 -110.05 -74.01 107.73
C GLN A 22 -109.35 -72.67 107.99
N ASN A 23 -108.45 -72.61 108.98
CA ASN A 23 -107.63 -71.41 109.23
C ASN A 23 -106.73 -71.08 108.03
N LYS A 24 -106.19 -72.10 107.35
CA LYS A 24 -105.40 -71.93 106.13
C LYS A 24 -106.23 -71.41 104.96
N ILE A 25 -107.50 -71.80 104.83
CA ILE A 25 -108.43 -71.24 103.84
C ILE A 25 -108.70 -69.76 104.13
N GLN A 26 -109.03 -69.37 105.37
CA GLN A 26 -109.22 -67.95 105.69
C GLN A 26 -107.95 -67.11 105.46
N LEU A 27 -106.78 -67.63 105.80
CA LEU A 27 -105.51 -66.95 105.54
C LEU A 27 -105.24 -66.82 104.02
N LEU A 28 -105.57 -67.84 103.22
CA LEU A 28 -105.47 -67.80 101.76
C LEU A 28 -106.48 -66.81 101.15
N GLU A 29 -107.68 -66.68 101.69
CA GLU A 29 -108.66 -65.69 101.25
C GLU A 29 -108.27 -64.26 101.62
N GLY A 30 -107.73 -64.05 102.84
CA GLY A 30 -107.16 -62.78 103.27
C GLY A 30 -105.98 -62.36 102.39
N ASN A 31 -105.04 -63.29 102.14
CA ASN A 31 -103.95 -63.08 101.21
C ASN A 31 -104.46 -62.79 99.79
N ARG A 32 -105.47 -63.52 99.29
CA ARG A 32 -106.04 -63.29 97.95
C ARG A 32 -106.67 -61.90 97.83
N LYS A 33 -107.33 -61.39 98.89
CA LYS A 33 -107.82 -60.01 98.95
C LYS A 33 -106.67 -59.01 98.95
N ALA A 34 -105.68 -59.17 99.83
CA ALA A 34 -104.52 -58.29 99.90
C ALA A 34 -103.69 -58.26 98.60
N PHE A 35 -103.51 -59.40 97.93
CA PHE A 35 -102.89 -59.48 96.61
C PHE A 35 -103.72 -58.78 95.53
N PHE A 36 -105.05 -58.91 95.54
CA PHE A 36 -105.92 -58.20 94.60
C PHE A 36 -105.91 -56.68 94.83
N GLU A 37 -105.98 -56.24 96.09
CA GLU A 37 -105.91 -54.81 96.45
C GLU A 37 -104.54 -54.20 96.12
N ASN A 38 -103.44 -54.89 96.43
CA ASN A 38 -102.08 -54.47 96.05
C ASN A 38 -101.89 -54.47 94.53
N SER A 39 -102.48 -55.44 93.80
CA SER A 39 -102.47 -55.45 92.33
C SER A 39 -103.25 -54.25 91.76
N GLN A 40 -104.47 -53.99 92.26
CA GLN A 40 -105.27 -52.82 91.87
C GLN A 40 -104.57 -51.50 92.20
N TRP A 41 -103.90 -51.41 93.36
CA TRP A 41 -103.12 -50.23 93.75
C TRP A 41 -101.90 -50.03 92.85
N ASN A 42 -101.14 -51.08 92.54
CA ASN A 42 -100.04 -51.01 91.58
C ASN A 42 -100.53 -50.67 90.16
N ILE A 43 -101.69 -51.18 89.72
CA ILE A 43 -102.30 -50.80 88.44
C ILE A 43 -102.68 -49.31 88.44
N LYS A 44 -103.25 -48.77 89.51
CA LYS A 44 -103.52 -47.33 89.66
C LYS A 44 -102.24 -46.50 89.62
N LYS A 45 -101.24 -46.85 90.43
CA LYS A 45 -99.92 -46.19 90.47
C LYS A 45 -99.20 -46.23 89.11
N ASN A 46 -99.27 -47.36 88.39
CA ASN A 46 -98.71 -47.48 87.04
C ASN A 46 -99.47 -46.63 86.02
N ARG A 47 -100.81 -46.56 86.10
CA ARG A 47 -101.62 -45.65 85.26
C ARG A 47 -101.25 -44.19 85.51
N GLU A 48 -101.12 -43.78 86.78
CA GLU A 48 -100.67 -42.44 87.16
C GLU A 48 -99.26 -42.12 86.65
N SER A 49 -98.32 -43.06 86.80
CA SER A 49 -96.95 -42.90 86.29
C SER A 49 -96.91 -42.77 84.75
N ILE A 50 -97.69 -43.57 84.02
CA ILE A 50 -97.84 -43.45 82.56
C ILE A 50 -98.44 -42.10 82.17
N LEU A 51 -99.43 -41.59 82.90
CA LEU A 51 -99.99 -40.26 82.66
C LEU A 51 -98.95 -39.15 82.91
N GLN A 52 -98.17 -39.23 83.98
CA GLN A 52 -97.07 -38.30 84.25
C GLN A 52 -95.99 -38.36 83.15
N LEU A 53 -95.60 -39.55 82.68
CA LEU A 53 -94.63 -39.71 81.59
C LEU A 53 -95.17 -39.15 80.26
N ARG A 54 -96.46 -39.38 79.94
CA ARG A 54 -97.11 -38.78 78.76
C ARG A 54 -97.15 -37.25 78.84
N GLN A 55 -97.46 -36.68 80.02
CA GLN A 55 -97.40 -35.24 80.24
C GLN A 55 -95.97 -34.69 80.12
N LYS A 56 -94.96 -35.39 80.65
CA LYS A 56 -93.54 -35.03 80.49
C LYS A 56 -93.11 -35.06 79.02
N ASN A 57 -93.45 -36.11 78.27
CA ASN A 57 -93.18 -36.17 76.82
C ASN A 57 -93.90 -35.05 76.06
N LYS A 58 -95.17 -34.76 76.35
CA LYS A 58 -95.87 -33.62 75.74
C LYS A 58 -95.15 -32.30 76.02
N LYS A 59 -94.69 -32.07 77.26
CA LYS A 59 -93.89 -30.89 77.63
C LYS A 59 -92.52 -30.85 76.94
N LEU A 60 -91.85 -31.99 76.73
CA LEU A 60 -90.58 -32.07 76.00
C LEU A 60 -90.76 -31.79 74.51
N HIS A 61 -91.78 -32.35 73.86
CA HIS A 61 -92.12 -32.03 72.47
C HIS A 61 -92.51 -30.55 72.29
N GLN A 62 -93.23 -29.96 73.25
CA GLN A 62 -93.51 -28.52 73.25
C GLN A 62 -92.21 -27.70 73.35
N LYS A 63 -91.34 -27.98 74.33
CA LYS A 63 -90.03 -27.31 74.44
C LYS A 63 -89.17 -27.43 73.19
N LEU A 64 -89.15 -28.60 72.55
CA LEU A 64 -88.39 -28.83 71.32
C LEU A 64 -88.97 -28.04 70.15
N ALA A 65 -90.31 -27.99 70.01
CA ALA A 65 -90.98 -27.15 69.01
C ALA A 65 -90.75 -25.65 69.26
N ASP A 66 -90.77 -25.20 70.52
CA ASP A 66 -90.50 -23.81 70.90
C ASP A 66 -89.06 -23.40 70.58
N LEU A 67 -88.07 -24.29 70.81
CA LEU A 67 -86.67 -24.06 70.45
C LEU A 67 -86.46 -23.97 68.93
N LEU A 68 -86.99 -24.93 68.16
CA LEU A 68 -86.90 -24.91 66.69
C LEU A 68 -87.61 -23.70 66.09
N ALA A 69 -88.78 -23.31 66.63
CA ALA A 69 -89.48 -22.09 66.23
C ALA A 69 -88.72 -20.81 66.65
N GLY A 70 -87.93 -20.86 67.72
CA GLY A 70 -87.01 -19.80 68.13
C GLY A 70 -85.87 -19.62 67.14
N GLU A 71 -85.14 -20.71 66.82
CA GLU A 71 -84.08 -20.71 65.82
C GLU A 71 -84.57 -20.22 64.45
N GLU A 72 -85.72 -20.72 63.98
CA GLU A 72 -86.28 -20.32 62.68
C GLU A 72 -86.67 -18.83 62.64
N LYS A 73 -87.14 -18.26 63.77
CA LYS A 73 -87.42 -16.81 63.89
C LYS A 73 -86.14 -15.98 63.86
N VAL A 74 -85.09 -16.41 64.58
CA VAL A 74 -83.80 -15.71 64.59
C VAL A 74 -83.16 -15.70 63.20
N ILE A 75 -83.18 -16.83 62.50
CA ILE A 75 -82.73 -16.93 61.10
C ILE A 75 -83.56 -16.02 60.20
N LYS A 76 -84.90 -16.04 60.29
CA LYS A 76 -85.77 -15.15 59.49
C LYS A 76 -85.51 -13.67 59.74
N ALA A 77 -85.21 -13.26 60.98
CA ALA A 77 -84.88 -11.88 61.32
C ALA A 77 -83.51 -11.47 60.76
N ALA A 78 -82.48 -12.31 60.91
CA ALA A 78 -81.14 -12.04 60.39
C ALA A 78 -81.11 -11.86 58.86
N PHE A 79 -81.85 -12.70 58.12
CA PHE A 79 -81.89 -12.66 56.65
C PHE A 79 -83.00 -11.78 56.06
N GLN A 80 -83.66 -10.92 56.85
CA GLN A 80 -84.78 -10.08 56.38
C GLN A 80 -84.41 -9.17 55.19
N LYS A 81 -83.14 -8.74 55.09
CA LYS A 81 -82.62 -7.93 53.97
C LYS A 81 -82.02 -8.76 52.82
N HIS A 82 -81.91 -10.08 52.98
CA HIS A 82 -81.20 -10.98 52.08
C HIS A 82 -82.11 -12.15 51.64
N ALA A 83 -83.21 -11.82 50.94
CA ALA A 83 -84.27 -12.76 50.56
C ALA A 83 -83.78 -13.98 49.74
N SER A 84 -82.76 -13.80 48.88
CA SER A 84 -82.13 -14.89 48.12
C SER A 84 -81.37 -15.86 49.01
N GLU A 85 -80.75 -15.36 50.08
CA GLU A 85 -80.02 -16.18 51.04
C GLU A 85 -80.97 -16.89 51.98
N GLN A 86 -82.02 -16.20 52.45
CA GLN A 86 -83.08 -16.71 53.33
C GLN A 86 -83.65 -18.06 52.85
N GLY A 87 -83.87 -18.24 51.55
CA GLY A 87 -84.34 -19.51 50.97
C GLY A 87 -83.37 -20.67 51.16
N SER A 88 -82.06 -20.40 51.18
CA SER A 88 -81.00 -21.41 51.42
C SER A 88 -80.85 -21.81 52.88
N MET A 89 -81.47 -21.07 53.81
CA MET A 89 -81.34 -21.25 55.26
C MET A 89 -82.57 -21.92 55.88
N LYS A 90 -83.66 -22.07 55.13
CA LYS A 90 -84.90 -22.69 55.58
C LYS A 90 -84.63 -24.15 55.97
N ASN A 91 -85.12 -24.56 57.14
CA ASN A 91 -84.93 -25.89 57.76
C ASN A 91 -83.49 -26.24 58.21
N LYS A 92 -82.56 -25.28 58.31
CA LYS A 92 -81.23 -25.48 58.92
C LYS A 92 -81.21 -24.91 60.34
N SER A 93 -80.47 -25.57 61.25
CA SER A 93 -80.15 -25.00 62.57
C SER A 93 -79.14 -23.85 62.43
N GLY A 94 -79.04 -22.99 63.45
CA GLY A 94 -78.21 -21.77 63.43
C GLY A 94 -76.74 -22.01 63.07
N GLU A 95 -76.14 -23.11 63.54
CA GLU A 95 -74.74 -23.46 63.21
C GLU A 95 -74.55 -23.80 61.72
N GLY A 96 -75.43 -24.62 61.17
CA GLY A 96 -75.45 -24.94 59.74
C GLY A 96 -75.78 -23.72 58.86
N ALA A 97 -76.46 -22.72 59.41
CA ALA A 97 -76.67 -21.45 58.74
C ALA A 97 -75.37 -20.62 58.67
N ILE A 98 -74.61 -20.55 59.77
CA ILE A 98 -73.31 -19.86 59.82
C ILE A 98 -72.34 -20.48 58.80
N GLN A 99 -72.20 -21.81 58.79
CA GLN A 99 -71.27 -22.52 57.89
C GLN A 99 -71.52 -22.20 56.40
N VAL A 100 -72.78 -22.14 55.97
CA VAL A 100 -73.15 -21.81 54.57
C VAL A 100 -72.79 -20.37 54.21
N ILE A 101 -72.97 -19.43 55.13
CA ILE A 101 -72.55 -18.03 54.92
C ILE A 101 -71.03 -17.90 54.94
N SER A 102 -70.33 -18.60 55.84
CA SER A 102 -68.87 -18.65 55.84
C SER A 102 -68.31 -19.19 54.53
N HIS A 103 -68.89 -20.26 53.97
CA HIS A 103 -68.48 -20.80 52.66
C HIS A 103 -68.67 -19.77 51.53
N ARG A 104 -69.84 -19.11 51.47
CA ARG A 104 -70.13 -18.04 50.50
C ARG A 104 -69.21 -16.82 50.68
N LEU A 105 -68.87 -16.47 51.91
CA LEU A 105 -67.92 -15.41 52.20
C LEU A 105 -66.52 -15.78 51.68
N CYS A 106 -66.07 -17.02 51.88
CA CYS A 106 -64.82 -17.53 51.31
C CYS A 106 -64.85 -17.52 49.76
N GLU A 107 -65.94 -17.96 49.12
CA GLU A 107 -66.12 -17.84 47.66
C GLU A 107 -66.00 -16.38 47.19
N LYS A 108 -66.62 -15.43 47.90
CA LYS A 108 -66.59 -14.01 47.55
C LYS A 108 -65.22 -13.37 47.79
N ILE A 109 -64.52 -13.76 48.86
CA ILE A 109 -63.13 -13.36 49.11
C ILE A 109 -62.22 -13.91 48.01
N ASN A 110 -62.38 -15.16 47.59
CA ASN A 110 -61.60 -15.75 46.50
C ASN A 110 -61.89 -15.06 45.16
N GLN A 111 -63.15 -14.74 44.85
CA GLN A 111 -63.51 -13.94 43.68
C GLN A 111 -62.86 -12.54 43.70
N LEU A 112 -62.87 -11.87 44.86
CA LEU A 112 -62.25 -10.56 45.06
C LEU A 112 -60.73 -10.62 44.92
N ASN A 113 -60.08 -11.64 45.50
CA ASN A 113 -58.63 -11.84 45.40
C ASN A 113 -58.21 -12.12 43.95
N ASN A 114 -58.96 -12.95 43.22
CA ASN A 114 -58.72 -13.19 41.79
C ASN A 114 -58.85 -11.90 40.96
N LEU A 115 -59.85 -11.05 41.24
CA LEU A 115 -60.01 -9.77 40.56
C LEU A 115 -58.89 -8.77 40.91
N LYS A 116 -58.41 -8.74 42.16
CA LYS A 116 -57.24 -7.94 42.55
C LYS A 116 -55.99 -8.39 41.80
N HIS A 117 -55.70 -9.69 41.79
CA HIS A 117 -54.56 -10.25 41.08
C HIS A 117 -54.62 -9.93 39.57
N GLN A 118 -55.79 -10.07 38.93
CA GLN A 118 -55.96 -9.65 37.53
C GLN A 118 -55.74 -8.14 37.32
N GLY A 119 -56.11 -7.30 38.29
CA GLY A 119 -55.82 -5.87 38.28
C GLY A 119 -54.32 -5.56 38.39
N GLU A 120 -53.62 -6.22 39.30
CA GLU A 120 -52.18 -6.10 39.50
C GLU A 120 -51.38 -6.57 38.27
N VAL A 121 -51.72 -7.73 37.70
CA VAL A 121 -51.11 -8.24 36.47
C VAL A 121 -51.31 -7.27 35.29
N ARG A 122 -52.52 -6.70 35.13
CA ARG A 122 -52.78 -5.68 34.10
C ARG A 122 -52.02 -4.38 34.34
N LYS A 123 -51.83 -3.98 35.61
CA LYS A 123 -51.04 -2.81 35.99
C LYS A 123 -49.57 -3.00 35.65
N HIS A 124 -48.96 -4.12 36.04
CA HIS A 124 -47.58 -4.44 35.67
C HIS A 124 -47.39 -4.54 34.16
N ARG A 125 -48.34 -5.16 33.44
CA ARG A 125 -48.28 -5.19 31.97
C ARG A 125 -48.35 -3.81 31.32
N LEU A 126 -49.07 -2.86 31.93
CA LEU A 126 -49.13 -1.47 31.48
C LEU A 126 -47.84 -0.71 31.80
N GLU A 127 -47.24 -0.94 32.97
CA GLU A 127 -45.92 -0.39 33.37
C GLU A 127 -44.82 -0.90 32.43
N GLU A 128 -44.78 -2.20 32.12
CA GLU A 128 -43.90 -2.80 31.11
C GLU A 128 -44.04 -2.13 29.74
N LEU A 129 -45.28 -1.94 29.27
CA LEU A 129 -45.55 -1.39 27.94
C LEU A 129 -45.20 0.11 27.86
N GLN A 130 -45.40 0.85 28.96
CA GLN A 130 -44.94 2.23 29.08
C GLN A 130 -43.41 2.32 29.04
N LEU A 131 -42.70 1.43 29.74
CA LEU A 131 -41.24 1.37 29.72
C LEU A 131 -40.70 1.03 28.32
N GLN A 132 -41.32 0.06 27.63
CA GLN A 132 -41.00 -0.27 26.24
C GLN A 132 -41.24 0.90 25.29
N TYR A 133 -42.31 1.67 25.50
CA TYR A 133 -42.58 2.88 24.72
C TYR A 133 -41.54 3.97 24.98
N SER A 134 -41.15 4.23 26.23
CA SER A 134 -40.12 5.22 26.54
C SER A 134 -38.74 4.85 25.98
N ILE A 135 -38.37 3.57 26.03
CA ILE A 135 -37.12 3.08 25.44
C ILE A 135 -37.14 3.30 23.93
N ARG A 136 -38.21 2.88 23.23
CA ARG A 136 -38.32 3.09 21.77
C ARG A 136 -38.36 4.56 21.37
N ALA A 137 -38.94 5.43 22.19
CA ALA A 137 -38.94 6.86 21.95
C ALA A 137 -37.52 7.46 22.07
N GLN A 138 -36.71 6.97 23.01
CA GLN A 138 -35.28 7.31 23.13
C GLN A 138 -34.48 6.76 21.95
N GLU A 139 -34.65 5.48 21.58
CA GLU A 139 -33.99 4.88 20.42
C GLU A 139 -34.25 5.67 19.12
N VAL A 140 -35.48 6.14 18.89
CA VAL A 140 -35.82 6.97 17.72
C VAL A 140 -35.16 8.36 17.77
N HIS A 141 -35.05 8.96 18.96
CA HIS A 141 -34.38 10.24 19.15
C HIS A 141 -32.87 10.12 18.90
N ASP A 142 -32.22 9.12 19.50
CA ASP A 142 -30.79 8.87 19.35
C ASP A 142 -30.41 8.57 17.89
N LEU A 143 -31.28 7.87 17.15
CA LEU A 143 -31.12 7.65 15.70
C LEU A 143 -31.22 8.95 14.90
N GLN A 144 -32.08 9.90 15.29
CA GLN A 144 -32.18 11.21 14.62
C GLN A 144 -30.94 12.07 14.87
N GLU A 145 -30.43 12.13 16.11
CA GLU A 145 -29.16 12.82 16.42
C GLU A 145 -27.98 12.23 15.64
N LEU A 146 -27.93 10.90 15.48
CA LEU A 146 -26.93 10.22 14.66
C LEU A 146 -27.07 10.55 13.16
N GLU A 147 -28.29 10.64 12.61
CA GLU A 147 -28.51 11.08 11.23
C GLU A 147 -28.08 12.53 11.01
N GLU A 148 -28.41 13.45 11.93
CA GLU A 148 -27.97 14.85 11.86
C GLU A 148 -26.44 14.98 11.92
N GLY A 149 -25.80 14.29 12.87
CA GLY A 149 -24.33 14.24 12.97
C GLY A 149 -23.67 13.67 11.71
N ASN A 150 -24.24 12.61 11.13
CA ASN A 150 -23.77 12.04 9.85
C ASN A 150 -23.90 13.04 8.69
N VAL A 151 -24.94 13.87 8.67
CA VAL A 151 -25.10 14.94 7.66
C VAL A 151 -24.03 16.03 7.83
N GLU A 152 -23.64 16.38 9.06
CA GLU A 152 -22.53 17.32 9.30
C GLU A 152 -21.17 16.74 8.92
N VAL A 153 -20.92 15.47 9.23
CA VAL A 153 -19.73 14.74 8.78
C VAL A 153 -19.68 14.66 7.24
N ALA A 154 -20.80 14.39 6.57
CA ALA A 154 -20.86 14.39 5.11
C ALA A 154 -20.61 15.79 4.49
N LYS A 155 -21.13 16.86 5.10
CA LYS A 155 -20.83 18.24 4.69
C LYS A 155 -19.35 18.55 4.84
N THR A 156 -18.75 18.27 6.00
CA THR A 156 -17.33 18.55 6.25
C THR A 156 -16.42 17.75 5.33
N LEU A 157 -16.69 16.44 5.13
CA LEU A 157 -16.00 15.60 4.16
C LEU A 157 -16.04 16.20 2.75
N ARG A 158 -17.21 16.60 2.26
CA ARG A 158 -17.36 17.27 0.96
C ARG A 158 -16.59 18.60 0.88
N THR A 159 -16.48 19.37 1.98
CA THR A 159 -15.63 20.58 1.97
C THR A 159 -14.13 20.26 1.92
N LEU A 160 -13.69 19.17 2.55
CA LEU A 160 -12.30 18.71 2.54
C LEU A 160 -11.92 18.17 1.15
N GLU A 161 -12.79 17.39 0.51
CA GLU A 161 -12.63 16.94 -0.88
C GLU A 161 -12.47 18.12 -1.84
N ASN A 162 -13.41 19.08 -1.80
CA ASN A 162 -13.33 20.31 -2.61
C ASN A 162 -12.04 21.12 -2.34
N ARG A 163 -11.53 21.13 -1.11
CA ARG A 163 -10.29 21.81 -0.74
C ARG A 163 -9.06 21.06 -1.26
N LEU A 164 -9.08 19.74 -1.23
CA LEU A 164 -8.04 18.85 -1.75
C LEU A 164 -7.96 18.91 -3.27
N GLU A 165 -9.10 18.90 -3.98
CA GLU A 165 -9.15 19.07 -5.43
C GLU A 165 -8.64 20.46 -5.86
N LYS A 166 -9.03 21.53 -5.14
CA LYS A 166 -8.45 22.87 -5.33
C LYS A 166 -6.95 22.94 -5.05
N ALA A 167 -6.42 22.09 -4.17
CA ALA A 167 -4.97 21.99 -3.94
C ALA A 167 -4.28 21.26 -5.10
N ARG A 168 -4.84 20.14 -5.59
CA ARG A 168 -4.35 19.40 -6.76
C ARG A 168 -4.30 20.25 -8.02
N PHE A 169 -5.38 20.97 -8.33
CA PHE A 169 -5.41 21.88 -9.48
C PHE A 169 -4.34 22.98 -9.39
N LYS A 170 -4.06 23.48 -8.18
CA LYS A 170 -2.97 24.45 -7.96
C LYS A 170 -1.57 23.82 -8.11
N THR A 171 -1.36 22.58 -7.70
CA THR A 171 -0.07 21.89 -7.91
C THR A 171 0.15 21.56 -9.37
N GLU A 172 -0.87 21.07 -10.09
CA GLU A 172 -0.80 20.79 -11.53
C GLU A 172 -0.50 22.06 -12.34
N GLU A 173 -1.16 23.19 -12.02
CA GLU A 173 -0.88 24.46 -12.70
C GLU A 173 0.51 25.02 -12.33
N ALA A 174 0.97 24.83 -11.08
CA ALA A 174 2.33 25.19 -10.68
C ALA A 174 3.40 24.33 -11.38
N GLU A 175 3.16 23.04 -11.57
CA GLU A 175 4.02 22.13 -12.35
C GLU A 175 4.04 22.53 -13.82
N ARG A 176 2.89 22.88 -14.41
CA ARG A 176 2.77 23.39 -15.78
C ARG A 176 3.56 24.69 -15.97
N ILE A 177 3.43 25.64 -15.05
CA ILE A 177 4.16 26.91 -15.05
C ILE A 177 5.67 26.66 -14.90
N THR A 178 6.07 25.79 -13.96
CA THR A 178 7.48 25.40 -13.76
C THR A 178 8.06 24.74 -15.02
N SER A 179 7.31 23.83 -15.66
CA SER A 179 7.70 23.19 -16.92
C SER A 179 7.89 24.21 -18.05
N MET A 180 7.02 25.23 -18.13
CA MET A 180 7.15 26.33 -19.09
C MET A 180 8.41 27.17 -18.83
N TYR A 181 8.66 27.55 -17.58
CA TYR A 181 9.89 28.28 -17.22
C TYR A 181 11.16 27.46 -17.46
N GLN A 182 11.13 26.15 -17.21
CA GLN A 182 12.26 25.27 -17.51
C GLN A 182 12.54 25.19 -19.02
N LYS A 183 11.50 25.11 -19.86
CA LYS A 183 11.64 25.17 -21.33
C LYS A 183 12.21 26.51 -21.79
N LEU A 184 11.71 27.62 -21.26
CA LEU A 184 12.22 28.96 -21.57
C LEU A 184 13.69 29.11 -21.15
N LYS A 185 14.06 28.60 -19.98
CA LYS A 185 15.44 28.57 -19.49
C LYS A 185 16.36 27.77 -20.42
N ASN A 186 15.93 26.58 -20.83
CA ASN A 186 16.71 25.74 -21.76
C ASN A 186 16.92 26.47 -23.09
N HIS A 187 15.86 27.08 -23.65
CA HIS A 187 15.96 27.86 -24.90
C HIS A 187 16.92 29.05 -24.76
N MET A 188 16.85 29.81 -23.66
CA MET A 188 17.81 30.90 -23.39
C MET A 188 19.25 30.40 -23.19
N GLN A 189 19.44 29.16 -22.71
CA GLN A 189 20.76 28.54 -22.61
C GLN A 189 21.30 28.11 -23.99
N GLU A 190 20.45 27.58 -24.86
CA GLU A 190 20.76 27.29 -26.27
C GLU A 190 21.12 28.56 -27.04
N GLU A 191 20.32 29.62 -26.92
CA GLU A 191 20.61 30.93 -27.51
C GLU A 191 21.95 31.50 -27.00
N ARG A 192 22.21 31.43 -25.69
CA ARG A 192 23.50 31.87 -25.12
C ARG A 192 24.69 31.12 -25.72
N LEU A 193 24.57 29.81 -25.95
CA LEU A 193 25.61 29.02 -26.61
C LEU A 193 25.77 29.43 -28.07
N HIS A 194 24.67 29.66 -28.80
CA HIS A 194 24.72 30.14 -30.18
C HIS A 194 25.38 31.52 -30.29
N PHE A 195 25.04 32.47 -29.40
CA PHE A 195 25.67 33.79 -29.36
C PHE A 195 27.16 33.71 -29.06
N LYS A 196 27.59 32.82 -28.16
CA LYS A 196 29.02 32.59 -27.93
C LYS A 196 29.72 32.11 -29.21
N ASN A 197 29.21 31.06 -29.85
CA ASN A 197 29.82 30.54 -31.08
C ASN A 197 29.88 31.61 -32.19
N LYS A 198 28.91 32.53 -32.25
CA LYS A 198 28.90 33.64 -33.20
C LYS A 198 29.92 34.74 -32.84
N LEU A 199 30.15 35.01 -31.57
CA LEU A 199 31.22 35.91 -31.10
C LEU A 199 32.59 35.29 -31.40
N ASP A 200 32.82 34.03 -31.01
CA ASP A 200 34.07 33.31 -31.26
C ASP A 200 34.42 33.31 -32.77
N ALA A 201 33.42 33.18 -33.67
CA ALA A 201 33.60 33.26 -35.11
C ALA A 201 33.95 34.68 -35.61
N LEU A 202 33.31 35.72 -35.07
CA LEU A 202 33.61 37.12 -35.39
C LEU A 202 35.00 37.53 -34.86
N GLU A 203 35.40 37.06 -33.69
CA GLU A 203 36.74 37.27 -33.14
C GLU A 203 37.82 36.59 -33.99
N ALA A 204 37.54 35.40 -34.54
CA ALA A 204 38.42 34.73 -35.50
C ALA A 204 38.51 35.50 -36.84
N GLU A 205 37.40 36.02 -37.36
CA GLU A 205 37.38 36.85 -38.58
C GLU A 205 38.16 38.16 -38.40
N ILE A 206 37.93 38.88 -37.29
CA ILE A 206 38.69 40.08 -36.92
C ILE A 206 40.18 39.74 -36.77
N SER A 207 40.51 38.61 -36.14
CA SER A 207 41.90 38.16 -35.99
C SER A 207 42.55 37.87 -37.35
N GLY A 208 41.83 37.25 -38.29
CA GLY A 208 42.28 37.03 -39.67
C GLY A 208 42.56 38.35 -40.39
N LEU A 209 41.59 39.26 -40.41
CA LEU A 209 41.73 40.60 -41.01
C LEU A 209 42.88 41.40 -40.37
N CYS A 210 43.13 41.27 -39.07
CA CYS A 210 44.27 41.89 -38.40
C CYS A 210 45.64 41.28 -38.78
N HIS A 211 45.69 40.04 -39.28
CA HIS A 211 46.91 39.46 -39.85
C HIS A 211 47.07 39.92 -41.31
N GLU A 212 46.01 39.81 -42.13
CA GLU A 212 46.02 40.29 -43.52
C GLU A 212 46.42 41.77 -43.63
N LEU A 213 45.96 42.63 -42.71
CA LEU A 213 46.35 44.04 -42.66
C LEU A 213 47.85 44.21 -42.36
N LYS A 214 48.43 43.43 -41.44
CA LYS A 214 49.87 43.46 -41.15
C LYS A 214 50.70 42.97 -42.34
N ASP A 215 50.25 41.91 -43.01
CA ASP A 215 50.91 41.40 -44.21
C ASP A 215 50.90 42.45 -45.33
N LEU A 216 49.79 43.16 -45.51
CA LEU A 216 49.67 44.30 -46.43
C LEU A 216 50.55 45.50 -46.01
N GLU A 217 50.70 45.79 -44.71
CA GLU A 217 51.64 46.79 -44.21
C GLU A 217 53.08 46.40 -44.51
N CYS A 218 53.47 45.13 -44.29
CA CYS A 218 54.77 44.61 -44.67
C CYS A 218 55.04 44.79 -46.18
N VAL A 219 54.14 44.32 -47.04
CA VAL A 219 54.26 44.48 -48.50
C VAL A 219 54.32 45.95 -48.93
N ASN A 220 53.58 46.84 -48.26
CA ASN A 220 53.64 48.28 -48.53
C ASN A 220 54.99 48.88 -48.10
N THR A 221 55.54 48.51 -46.93
CA THR A 221 56.88 48.96 -46.52
C THR A 221 57.97 48.44 -47.45
N GLU A 222 57.90 47.17 -47.88
CA GLU A 222 58.80 46.60 -48.89
C GLU A 222 58.70 47.36 -50.22
N ALA A 223 57.49 47.67 -50.69
CA ALA A 223 57.28 48.44 -51.91
C ALA A 223 57.81 49.89 -51.80
N GLN A 224 57.69 50.52 -50.62
CA GLN A 224 58.29 51.83 -50.37
C GLN A 224 59.83 51.77 -50.36
N HIS A 225 60.41 50.78 -49.69
CA HIS A 225 61.86 50.53 -49.70
C HIS A 225 62.38 50.26 -51.12
N ALA A 226 61.69 49.43 -51.91
CA ALA A 226 62.05 49.15 -53.29
C ALA A 226 61.97 50.41 -54.18
N ARG A 227 60.93 51.23 -54.01
CA ARG A 227 60.76 52.51 -54.71
C ARG A 227 61.88 53.49 -54.37
N ASP A 228 62.22 53.62 -53.10
CA ASP A 228 63.22 54.59 -52.65
C ASP A 228 64.64 54.14 -52.98
N ALA A 229 64.94 52.84 -52.90
CA ALA A 229 66.17 52.26 -53.46
C ALA A 229 66.29 52.49 -54.98
N ALA A 230 65.20 52.34 -55.74
CA ALA A 230 65.20 52.63 -57.17
C ALA A 230 65.44 54.13 -57.47
N ARG A 231 64.92 55.04 -56.63
CA ARG A 231 65.20 56.49 -56.72
C ARG A 231 66.66 56.81 -56.41
N GLU A 232 67.25 56.20 -55.38
CA GLU A 232 68.67 56.36 -55.07
C GLU A 232 69.58 55.83 -56.19
N GLN A 233 69.24 54.67 -56.77
CA GLN A 233 69.93 54.15 -57.94
C GLN A 233 69.81 55.08 -59.16
N LEU A 234 68.64 55.68 -59.40
CA LEU A 234 68.44 56.66 -60.46
C LEU A 234 69.27 57.93 -60.21
N LEU A 235 69.22 58.50 -59.00
CA LEU A 235 70.01 59.68 -58.64
C LEU A 235 71.51 59.45 -58.78
N THR A 236 72.03 58.32 -58.28
CA THR A 236 73.45 57.97 -58.43
C THR A 236 73.84 57.78 -59.89
N GLN A 237 72.99 57.16 -60.72
CA GLN A 237 73.20 57.10 -62.17
C GLN A 237 73.18 58.49 -62.83
N GLU A 238 72.22 59.36 -62.52
CA GLU A 238 72.19 60.73 -63.03
C GLU A 238 73.44 61.52 -62.66
N GLU A 239 73.91 61.41 -61.41
CA GLU A 239 75.17 62.03 -60.99
C GLU A 239 76.38 61.47 -61.75
N THR A 240 76.47 60.15 -61.99
CA THR A 240 77.56 59.57 -62.80
C THR A 240 77.53 60.09 -64.23
N ILE A 241 76.35 60.12 -64.86
CA ILE A 241 76.16 60.67 -66.21
C ILE A 241 76.55 62.16 -66.25
N TYR A 242 76.19 62.94 -65.22
CA TYR A 242 76.56 64.35 -65.12
C TYR A 242 78.07 64.56 -64.90
N ARG A 243 78.71 63.76 -64.04
CA ARG A 243 80.17 63.73 -63.84
C ARG A 243 80.89 63.38 -65.14
N GLU A 244 80.41 62.36 -65.86
CA GLU A 244 80.94 61.96 -67.17
C GLU A 244 80.76 63.04 -68.22
N ARG A 245 79.57 63.66 -68.34
CA ARG A 245 79.34 64.80 -69.24
C ARG A 245 80.32 65.94 -68.95
N LYS A 246 80.49 66.32 -67.68
CA LYS A 246 81.52 67.31 -67.26
C LYS A 246 82.93 66.91 -67.66
N LEU A 247 83.32 65.64 -67.54
CA LEU A 247 84.63 65.15 -67.96
C LEU A 247 84.81 65.14 -69.49
N ARG A 248 83.77 64.76 -70.23
CA ARG A 248 83.74 64.80 -71.71
C ARG A 248 83.81 66.24 -72.22
N ASP A 249 83.08 67.17 -71.61
CA ASP A 249 83.12 68.61 -71.94
C ASP A 249 84.46 69.26 -71.64
N LYS A 250 85.13 68.88 -70.54
CA LYS A 250 86.52 69.29 -70.26
C LYS A 250 87.45 68.80 -71.37
N LYS A 251 87.46 67.49 -71.66
CA LYS A 251 88.26 66.88 -72.73
C LYS A 251 87.99 67.54 -74.10
N LEU A 252 86.74 67.84 -74.43
CA LEU A 252 86.37 68.54 -75.66
C LEU A 252 86.87 70.00 -75.69
N LYS A 253 86.84 70.71 -74.56
CA LYS A 253 87.43 72.06 -74.46
C LYS A 253 88.95 72.03 -74.61
N ASP A 254 89.62 71.06 -74.00
CA ASP A 254 91.07 70.91 -74.07
C ASP A 254 91.52 70.51 -75.49
N LEU A 255 90.80 69.59 -76.15
CA LEU A 255 91.01 69.27 -77.57
C LEU A 255 90.74 70.49 -78.47
N LYS A 256 89.68 71.27 -78.22
CA LYS A 256 89.38 72.51 -78.97
C LYS A 256 90.50 73.54 -78.82
N LYS A 257 91.06 73.72 -77.62
CA LYS A 257 92.25 74.57 -77.40
C LYS A 257 93.43 74.08 -78.20
N LEU A 258 93.78 72.79 -78.12
CA LEU A 258 94.89 72.22 -78.89
C LEU A 258 94.69 72.36 -80.41
N THR A 259 93.47 72.22 -80.93
CA THR A 259 93.18 72.48 -82.35
C THR A 259 93.25 73.96 -82.70
N GLU A 260 92.85 74.87 -81.81
CA GLU A 260 92.93 76.31 -82.05
C GLU A 260 94.37 76.83 -81.94
N GLU A 261 95.16 76.31 -81.00
CA GLU A 261 96.61 76.53 -80.91
C GLU A 261 97.31 76.03 -82.18
N LYS A 262 96.95 74.83 -82.67
CA LYS A 262 97.41 74.33 -83.98
C LYS A 262 96.91 75.19 -85.13
N ARG A 263 95.67 75.72 -85.10
CA ARG A 263 95.14 76.63 -86.12
C ARG A 263 95.94 77.93 -86.14
N VAL A 264 96.21 78.54 -84.99
CA VAL A 264 97.03 79.75 -84.87
C VAL A 264 98.50 79.49 -85.24
N GLN A 265 99.05 78.30 -84.96
CA GLN A 265 100.37 77.90 -85.45
C GLN A 265 100.37 77.73 -86.98
N ASN A 266 99.33 77.11 -87.55
CA ASN A 266 99.21 76.92 -89.00
C ASN A 266 98.94 78.25 -89.73
N GLU A 267 98.13 79.15 -89.15
CA GLU A 267 97.88 80.50 -89.65
C GLU A 267 99.14 81.39 -89.50
N ARG A 268 99.97 81.16 -88.47
CA ARG A 268 101.33 81.72 -88.38
C ARG A 268 102.30 81.09 -89.40
N ALA A 269 102.06 79.85 -89.84
CA ALA A 269 102.82 79.22 -90.91
C ALA A 269 102.36 79.74 -92.28
N GLU A 270 101.07 79.90 -92.53
CA GLU A 270 100.50 80.53 -93.74
C GLU A 270 100.97 81.98 -93.88
N ARG A 271 100.93 82.78 -92.80
CA ARG A 271 101.54 84.12 -92.77
C ARG A 271 103.07 84.13 -92.98
N ARG A 272 103.74 82.97 -92.97
CA ARG A 272 105.16 82.79 -93.37
C ARG A 272 105.32 82.13 -94.74
N HIS A 273 104.25 81.63 -95.36
CA HIS A 273 104.27 80.95 -96.66
C HIS A 273 103.68 81.79 -97.81
N SER A 274 103.01 82.93 -97.53
CA SER A 274 102.51 83.84 -98.58
C SER A 274 103.59 84.65 -99.34
N GLN A 275 104.85 84.22 -99.34
CA GLN A 275 105.90 84.87 -100.15
C GLN A 275 107.09 83.94 -100.47
N LYS A 276 106.86 82.93 -101.34
CA LYS A 276 107.84 82.49 -102.37
C LYS A 276 107.27 81.43 -103.32
N ASP A 277 107.53 81.63 -104.61
CA ASP A 277 107.22 80.70 -105.70
C ASP A 277 108.20 79.52 -105.77
N HIS A 278 107.72 78.31 -106.07
CA HIS A 278 107.95 77.62 -107.36
C HIS A 278 107.44 76.16 -107.41
N VAL A 279 106.82 75.83 -108.54
CA VAL A 279 106.51 74.50 -109.15
C VAL A 279 107.82 73.69 -109.40
N PRO A 280 107.86 72.35 -109.66
CA PRO A 280 106.75 71.52 -110.16
C PRO A 280 106.57 70.05 -109.67
N PHE A 281 105.37 69.56 -110.02
CA PHE A 281 104.96 68.18 -110.35
C PHE A 281 106.08 67.16 -110.68
N ARG A 282 105.97 65.95 -110.11
CA ARG A 282 106.66 64.73 -110.61
C ARG A 282 105.81 63.48 -110.38
N THR A 283 105.63 62.70 -111.44
CA THR A 283 104.79 61.48 -111.52
C THR A 283 105.54 60.21 -111.10
N GLU A 284 104.77 59.17 -110.76
CA GLU A 284 105.09 57.73 -110.82
C GLU A 284 106.31 57.16 -110.06
N ASP A 285 106.06 56.13 -109.24
CA ASP A 285 106.55 54.77 -109.52
C ASP A 285 105.96 53.73 -108.53
N LEU A 286 105.36 52.67 -109.08
CA LEU A 286 105.32 51.32 -108.46
C LEU A 286 106.72 50.68 -108.65
N PRO A 287 107.12 49.56 -107.99
CA PRO A 287 106.39 48.67 -107.07
C PRO A 287 107.21 48.25 -105.82
N LYS A 288 106.70 47.31 -105.00
CA LYS A 288 107.32 45.98 -104.69
C LYS A 288 106.88 45.36 -103.35
N GLU A 289 106.36 44.13 -103.42
CA GLU A 289 106.57 43.13 -102.36
C GLU A 289 108.08 42.80 -102.24
N PRO A 290 108.54 42.32 -101.07
CA PRO A 290 108.69 40.86 -100.98
C PRO A 290 108.26 40.24 -99.64
N GLN A 291 108.15 38.92 -99.68
CA GLN A 291 107.62 38.05 -98.63
C GLN A 291 108.68 37.75 -97.54
N HIS A 292 108.25 37.56 -96.28
CA HIS A 292 108.28 36.23 -95.61
C HIS A 292 108.11 36.31 -94.08
N ALA A 293 107.12 35.57 -93.56
CA ALA A 293 107.22 34.80 -92.32
C ALA A 293 106.15 33.69 -92.31
N LYS A 294 106.58 32.42 -92.43
CA LYS A 294 105.69 31.25 -92.28
C LYS A 294 105.66 30.81 -90.80
N ALA A 295 104.62 30.03 -90.45
CA ALA A 295 104.56 29.05 -89.34
C ALA A 295 103.62 29.27 -88.13
N THR A 296 102.32 29.57 -88.35
CA THR A 296 101.25 29.28 -87.34
C THR A 296 99.88 28.89 -87.91
N VAL A 297 99.69 28.92 -89.23
CA VAL A 297 98.35 28.90 -89.88
C VAL A 297 97.73 27.49 -90.05
N LEU A 298 98.48 26.40 -89.77
CA LEU A 298 98.00 25.04 -90.02
C LEU A 298 97.08 24.47 -88.90
N LYS A 299 97.42 24.67 -87.62
CA LYS A 299 96.59 24.16 -86.51
C LYS A 299 95.22 24.85 -86.41
N THR A 300 95.17 26.16 -86.65
CA THR A 300 93.91 26.93 -86.65
C THR A 300 93.01 26.57 -87.82
N LYS A 301 93.56 26.35 -89.03
CA LYS A 301 92.78 25.87 -90.18
C LYS A 301 92.24 24.46 -89.96
N GLN A 302 93.00 23.55 -89.34
CA GLN A 302 92.54 22.19 -89.08
C GLN A 302 91.43 22.15 -88.01
N ALA A 303 91.54 22.96 -86.95
CA ALA A 303 90.48 23.13 -85.96
C ALA A 303 89.20 23.75 -86.55
N MET A 304 89.33 24.76 -87.42
CA MET A 304 88.19 25.31 -88.17
C MET A 304 87.59 24.29 -89.15
N PHE A 305 88.39 23.43 -89.77
CA PHE A 305 87.88 22.40 -90.68
C PHE A 305 87.07 21.33 -89.93
N ILE A 306 87.58 20.83 -88.80
CA ILE A 306 86.88 19.83 -87.97
C ILE A 306 85.57 20.41 -87.40
N THR A 307 85.58 21.66 -86.92
CA THR A 307 84.35 22.30 -86.41
C THR A 307 83.35 22.60 -87.52
N THR A 308 83.79 23.03 -88.72
CA THR A 308 82.88 23.23 -89.86
C THR A 308 82.34 21.93 -90.45
N GLU A 309 83.11 20.83 -90.44
CA GLU A 309 82.61 19.51 -90.82
C GLU A 309 81.58 18.97 -89.81
N ALA A 310 81.83 19.14 -88.51
CA ALA A 310 80.87 18.81 -87.45
C ALA A 310 79.58 19.64 -87.57
N PHE A 311 79.69 20.95 -87.79
CA PHE A 311 78.54 21.82 -88.08
C PHE A 311 77.83 21.44 -89.39
N GLY A 312 78.56 20.96 -90.40
CA GLY A 312 77.99 20.46 -91.65
C GLY A 312 77.12 19.21 -91.41
N LYS A 313 77.62 18.25 -90.64
CA LYS A 313 76.88 17.05 -90.22
C LYS A 313 75.64 17.41 -89.39
N LEU A 314 75.76 18.35 -88.45
CA LEU A 314 74.63 18.90 -87.66
C LEU A 314 73.58 19.58 -88.54
N ARG A 315 74.00 20.40 -89.52
CA ARG A 315 73.13 21.08 -90.48
C ARG A 315 72.37 20.10 -91.37
N SER A 316 73.03 19.00 -91.79
CA SER A 316 72.40 17.91 -92.54
C SER A 316 71.40 17.12 -91.69
N ALA A 317 71.72 16.81 -90.44
CA ALA A 317 70.83 16.08 -89.53
C ALA A 317 69.60 16.91 -89.09
N ALA A 318 69.76 18.23 -88.91
CA ALA A 318 68.68 19.14 -88.54
C ALA A 318 67.83 19.62 -89.74
N GLY A 319 68.23 19.32 -90.99
CA GLY A 319 67.46 19.66 -92.20
C GLY A 319 67.32 21.16 -92.53
N ILE A 320 68.03 22.04 -91.83
CA ILE A 320 67.85 23.50 -91.90
C ILE A 320 68.99 24.16 -92.71
N THR A 321 68.63 24.98 -93.70
CA THR A 321 69.59 25.60 -94.64
C THR A 321 70.36 26.79 -94.07
N ASP A 322 69.90 27.44 -93.01
CA ASP A 322 70.56 28.61 -92.39
C ASP A 322 71.20 28.24 -91.05
N SER A 323 72.51 28.43 -90.94
CA SER A 323 73.31 28.13 -89.74
C SER A 323 72.86 28.90 -88.49
N LYS A 324 72.24 30.08 -88.62
CA LYS A 324 71.68 30.81 -87.46
C LYS A 324 70.40 30.15 -86.94
N LYS A 325 69.57 29.61 -87.84
CA LYS A 325 68.30 28.94 -87.49
C LYS A 325 68.50 27.59 -86.83
N VAL A 326 69.59 26.88 -87.16
CA VAL A 326 70.00 25.66 -86.44
C VAL A 326 70.23 25.99 -84.96
N VAL A 327 71.04 27.02 -84.66
CA VAL A 327 71.33 27.42 -83.27
C VAL A 327 70.07 27.85 -82.52
N SER A 328 69.17 28.64 -83.13
CA SER A 328 67.92 29.04 -82.47
C SER A 328 66.97 27.87 -82.21
N HIS A 329 66.91 26.88 -83.11
CA HIS A 329 66.11 25.68 -82.86
C HIS A 329 66.69 24.80 -81.75
N PHE A 330 68.02 24.65 -81.68
CA PHE A 330 68.66 23.93 -80.57
C PHE A 330 68.44 24.63 -79.22
N LEU A 331 68.55 25.96 -79.16
CA LEU A 331 68.27 26.72 -77.94
C LEU A 331 66.80 26.59 -77.51
N ALA A 332 65.84 26.73 -78.43
CA ALA A 332 64.43 26.52 -78.13
C ALA A 332 64.11 25.06 -77.74
N GLN A 333 64.80 24.08 -78.32
CA GLN A 333 64.67 22.68 -77.95
C GLN A 333 65.29 22.39 -76.57
N GLU A 334 66.40 23.05 -76.21
CA GLU A 334 67.02 22.97 -74.89
C GLU A 334 66.13 23.65 -73.82
N GLU A 335 65.51 24.79 -74.13
CA GLU A 335 64.53 25.46 -73.26
C GLU A 335 63.28 24.60 -73.03
N THR A 336 62.70 24.02 -74.10
CA THR A 336 61.55 23.10 -73.96
C THR A 336 61.92 21.80 -73.23
N PHE A 337 63.14 21.28 -73.42
CA PHE A 337 63.64 20.15 -72.64
C PHE A 337 63.76 20.49 -71.15
N LYS A 338 64.38 21.63 -70.80
CA LYS A 338 64.49 22.11 -69.41
C LYS A 338 63.11 22.34 -68.78
N GLN A 339 62.15 22.87 -69.53
CA GLN A 339 60.78 23.05 -69.04
C GLN A 339 60.07 21.70 -68.82
N LEU A 340 60.25 20.72 -69.71
CA LEU A 340 59.71 19.37 -69.53
C LEU A 340 60.38 18.62 -68.37
N GLU A 341 61.69 18.81 -68.18
CA GLU A 341 62.44 18.24 -67.05
C GLU A 341 62.00 18.87 -65.72
N LYS A 342 61.77 20.20 -65.68
CA LYS A 342 61.16 20.88 -64.53
C LYS A 342 59.76 20.36 -64.23
N MET A 343 58.90 20.28 -65.24
CA MET A 343 57.54 19.71 -65.11
C MET A 343 57.57 18.24 -64.67
N LYS A 344 58.55 17.46 -65.12
CA LYS A 344 58.74 16.07 -64.67
C LYS A 344 59.08 16.03 -63.19
N ASN A 345 60.06 16.83 -62.75
CA ASN A 345 60.49 16.86 -61.35
C ASN A 345 59.37 17.36 -60.43
N GLU A 346 58.66 18.42 -60.81
CA GLU A 346 57.48 18.94 -60.07
C GLU A 346 56.37 17.88 -59.95
N ASN A 347 56.11 17.10 -61.00
CA ASN A 347 55.16 15.98 -60.95
C ASN A 347 55.69 14.82 -60.10
N GLU A 348 56.99 14.50 -60.13
CA GLU A 348 57.58 13.46 -59.29
C GLU A 348 57.53 13.83 -57.80
N GLU A 349 57.83 15.09 -57.45
CA GLU A 349 57.68 15.64 -56.10
C GLU A 349 56.22 15.60 -55.63
N ALA A 350 55.27 16.08 -56.45
CA ALA A 350 53.84 16.03 -56.13
C ALA A 350 53.32 14.59 -55.95
N LEU A 351 53.84 13.63 -56.73
CA LEU A 351 53.47 12.21 -56.65
C LEU A 351 54.05 11.55 -55.39
N ILE A 352 55.22 11.99 -54.91
CA ILE A 352 55.76 11.58 -53.60
C ILE A 352 54.88 12.12 -52.47
N LEU A 353 54.57 13.42 -52.46
CA LEU A 353 53.69 14.04 -51.45
C LEU A 353 52.31 13.36 -51.39
N LEU A 354 51.68 13.10 -52.55
CA LEU A 354 50.40 12.39 -52.63
C LEU A 354 50.47 10.93 -52.14
N LYS A 355 51.63 10.27 -52.24
CA LYS A 355 51.83 8.94 -51.64
C LYS A 355 51.95 9.02 -50.13
N GLU A 356 52.74 9.97 -49.62
CA GLU A 356 52.90 10.20 -48.17
C GLU A 356 51.57 10.59 -47.51
N GLU A 357 50.80 11.49 -48.13
CA GLU A 357 49.44 11.83 -47.67
C GLU A 357 48.50 10.62 -47.69
N LYS A 358 48.54 9.80 -48.77
CA LYS A 358 47.73 8.58 -48.86
C LYS A 358 48.10 7.58 -47.76
N GLU A 359 49.38 7.36 -47.50
CA GLU A 359 49.85 6.46 -46.44
C GLU A 359 49.46 7.00 -45.06
N ALA A 360 49.63 8.30 -44.81
CA ALA A 360 49.20 8.97 -43.58
C ALA A 360 47.67 8.98 -43.36
N LEU A 361 46.87 8.97 -44.43
CA LEU A 361 45.42 8.80 -44.36
C LEU A 361 45.04 7.33 -44.14
N GLN A 362 45.78 6.38 -44.72
CA GLN A 362 45.56 4.95 -44.50
C GLN A 362 45.88 4.52 -43.07
N THR A 363 46.95 5.02 -42.46
CA THR A 363 47.26 4.75 -41.04
C THR A 363 46.18 5.32 -40.13
N LYS A 364 45.82 6.60 -40.27
CA LYS A 364 44.70 7.23 -39.52
C LYS A 364 43.39 6.45 -39.65
N LEU A 365 43.08 5.89 -40.83
CA LEU A 365 41.89 5.09 -41.06
C LEU A 365 41.96 3.70 -40.40
N GLN A 366 43.14 3.08 -40.34
CA GLN A 366 43.34 1.85 -39.56
C GLN A 366 43.21 2.14 -38.05
N ASP A 367 43.87 3.19 -37.56
CA ASP A 367 43.79 3.62 -36.16
C ASP A 367 42.35 3.88 -35.75
N LEU A 368 41.57 4.62 -36.55
CA LEU A 368 40.15 4.89 -36.27
C LEU A 368 39.28 3.62 -36.28
N LYS A 369 39.52 2.67 -37.19
CA LYS A 369 38.78 1.39 -37.21
C LYS A 369 39.05 0.58 -35.96
N TYR A 370 40.32 0.31 -35.66
CA TYR A 370 40.68 -0.58 -34.56
C TYR A 370 40.51 0.07 -33.18
N SER A 371 40.75 1.38 -33.04
CA SER A 371 40.46 2.10 -31.78
C SER A 371 38.95 2.27 -31.55
N GLY A 372 38.16 2.51 -32.59
CA GLY A 372 36.70 2.62 -32.48
C GLY A 372 36.07 1.30 -32.02
N GLU A 373 36.45 0.18 -32.65
CA GLU A 373 35.98 -1.16 -32.24
C GLU A 373 36.45 -1.52 -30.82
N ALA A 374 37.72 -1.24 -30.46
CA ALA A 374 38.23 -1.50 -29.11
C ALA A 374 37.53 -0.65 -28.03
N GLN A 375 37.20 0.62 -28.32
CA GLN A 375 36.44 1.48 -27.41
C GLN A 375 34.98 1.02 -27.28
N LEU A 376 34.34 0.61 -28.37
CA LEU A 376 32.97 0.06 -28.33
C LEU A 376 32.91 -1.23 -27.49
N VAL A 377 33.84 -2.18 -27.69
CA VAL A 377 33.92 -3.40 -26.87
C VAL A 377 34.22 -3.07 -25.40
N GLY A 378 35.14 -2.12 -25.14
CA GLY A 378 35.44 -1.67 -23.78
C GLY A 378 34.23 -1.04 -23.07
N THR A 379 33.47 -0.17 -23.74
CA THR A 379 32.25 0.42 -23.19
C THR A 379 31.13 -0.61 -23.00
N GLN A 380 31.00 -1.59 -23.90
CA GLN A 380 30.02 -2.67 -23.77
C GLN A 380 30.33 -3.59 -22.59
N ASN A 381 31.60 -3.95 -22.38
CA ASN A 381 32.04 -4.70 -21.21
C ASN A 381 31.79 -3.93 -19.91
N LEU A 382 32.14 -2.64 -19.87
CA LEU A 382 31.88 -1.78 -18.70
C LEU A 382 30.38 -1.66 -18.39
N LEU A 383 29.53 -1.53 -19.41
CA LEU A 383 28.07 -1.54 -19.23
C LEU A 383 27.58 -2.88 -18.66
N GLN A 384 28.11 -4.01 -19.14
CA GLN A 384 27.78 -5.33 -18.63
C GLN A 384 28.24 -5.52 -17.17
N GLU A 385 29.41 -5.00 -16.81
CA GLU A 385 29.89 -5.00 -15.42
C GLU A 385 29.00 -4.14 -14.52
N LEU A 386 28.68 -2.90 -14.93
CA LEU A 386 27.79 -2.01 -14.18
C LEU A 386 26.38 -2.60 -14.01
N GLN A 387 25.84 -3.24 -15.05
CA GLN A 387 24.56 -3.93 -14.98
C GLN A 387 24.62 -5.15 -14.05
N GLY A 388 25.71 -5.94 -14.11
CA GLY A 388 25.95 -7.02 -13.15
C GLY A 388 26.17 -6.54 -11.71
N HIS A 389 26.65 -5.31 -11.50
CA HIS A 389 26.70 -4.67 -10.19
C HIS A 389 25.30 -4.24 -9.72
N LEU A 390 24.48 -3.67 -10.60
CA LEU A 390 23.09 -3.32 -10.31
C LEU A 390 22.28 -4.57 -9.90
N ASP A 391 22.34 -5.64 -10.69
CA ASP A 391 21.62 -6.89 -10.41
C ASP A 391 22.00 -7.49 -9.04
N ARG A 392 23.29 -7.47 -8.68
CA ARG A 392 23.77 -7.93 -7.36
C ARG A 392 23.24 -7.04 -6.22
N GLU A 393 23.21 -5.73 -6.42
CA GLU A 393 22.70 -4.79 -5.42
C GLU A 393 21.17 -4.84 -5.28
N GLU A 394 20.43 -5.07 -6.36
CA GLU A 394 18.99 -5.34 -6.30
C GLU A 394 18.69 -6.64 -5.56
N VAL A 395 19.41 -7.73 -5.86
CA VAL A 395 19.28 -8.99 -5.11
C VAL A 395 19.63 -8.76 -3.63
N ARG A 396 20.70 -8.03 -3.31
CA ARG A 396 21.07 -7.69 -1.94
C ARG A 396 19.97 -6.91 -1.23
N CYS A 397 19.46 -5.83 -1.83
CA CYS A 397 18.34 -5.04 -1.29
C CYS A 397 17.07 -5.88 -1.08
N ASN A 398 16.76 -6.79 -2.01
CA ASN A 398 15.59 -7.67 -1.90
C ASN A 398 15.75 -8.71 -0.78
N THR A 399 16.96 -9.27 -0.60
CA THR A 399 17.23 -10.20 0.53
C THR A 399 17.15 -9.50 1.88
N THR A 400 17.79 -8.35 2.06
CA THR A 400 17.74 -7.59 3.33
C THR A 400 16.33 -7.08 3.64
N ARG A 401 15.57 -6.67 2.63
CA ARG A 401 14.14 -6.33 2.79
C ARG A 401 13.30 -7.54 3.22
N ALA A 402 13.51 -8.71 2.62
CA ALA A 402 12.81 -9.93 3.02
C ALA A 402 13.18 -10.41 4.43
N GLU A 403 14.41 -10.16 4.88
CA GLU A 403 14.85 -10.39 6.26
C GLU A 403 14.23 -9.40 7.23
N LEU A 404 14.22 -8.11 6.91
CA LEU A 404 13.52 -7.07 7.68
C LEU A 404 12.04 -7.42 7.84
N ASP A 405 11.34 -7.76 6.76
CA ASP A 405 9.93 -8.16 6.81
C ASP A 405 9.69 -9.40 7.70
N LYS A 406 10.64 -10.37 7.74
CA LYS A 406 10.58 -11.52 8.67
C LYS A 406 10.74 -11.05 10.11
N ILE A 407 11.73 -10.21 10.40
CA ILE A 407 11.98 -9.67 11.74
C ILE A 407 10.79 -8.84 12.22
N THR A 408 10.23 -7.96 11.38
CA THR A 408 9.03 -7.17 11.72
C THR A 408 7.82 -8.06 12.03
N ARG A 409 7.58 -9.13 11.25
CA ARG A 409 6.52 -10.10 11.57
C ARG A 409 6.76 -10.82 12.90
N LEU A 410 8.00 -11.21 13.20
CA LEU A 410 8.35 -11.82 14.49
C LEU A 410 8.16 -10.84 15.66
N LEU A 411 8.56 -9.58 15.50
CA LEU A 411 8.39 -8.53 16.52
C LEU A 411 6.91 -8.18 16.75
N LEU A 412 6.09 -8.13 15.69
CA LEU A 412 4.64 -7.94 15.82
C LEU A 412 3.97 -9.11 16.57
N ASN A 413 4.35 -10.35 16.24
CA ASN A 413 3.86 -11.53 16.95
C ASN A 413 4.31 -11.55 18.42
N ALA A 414 5.56 -11.13 18.70
CA ALA A 414 6.08 -11.00 20.06
C ALA A 414 5.32 -9.91 20.85
N LYS A 415 5.13 -8.71 20.26
CA LYS A 415 4.33 -7.63 20.86
C LYS A 415 2.92 -8.11 21.22
N ALA A 416 2.20 -8.70 20.28
CA ALA A 416 0.85 -9.24 20.52
C ALA A 416 0.84 -10.36 21.59
N GLY A 417 1.89 -11.18 21.64
CA GLY A 417 2.07 -12.19 22.70
C GLY A 417 2.25 -11.59 24.08
N VAL A 418 3.08 -10.54 24.21
CA VAL A 418 3.30 -9.81 25.48
C VAL A 418 2.03 -9.05 25.90
N GLU A 419 1.34 -8.38 24.97
CA GLU A 419 0.05 -7.71 25.23
C GLU A 419 -1.03 -8.68 25.70
N HIS A 420 -1.11 -9.86 25.09
CA HIS A 420 -2.04 -10.91 25.53
C HIS A 420 -1.69 -11.44 26.93
N LEU A 421 -0.40 -11.67 27.22
CA LEU A 421 0.05 -12.05 28.57
C LEU A 421 -0.27 -10.95 29.60
N ALA A 422 0.00 -9.69 29.27
CA ALA A 422 -0.33 -8.55 30.12
C ALA A 422 -1.83 -8.44 30.41
N SER A 423 -2.65 -8.67 29.39
CA SER A 423 -4.12 -8.70 29.52
C SER A 423 -4.59 -9.80 30.49
N LYS A 424 -3.98 -11.00 30.46
CA LYS A 424 -4.32 -12.09 31.41
C LYS A 424 -3.93 -11.77 32.86
N VAL A 425 -2.87 -11.00 33.03
CA VAL A 425 -2.25 -10.70 34.32
C VAL A 425 -2.69 -9.33 34.87
N GLN A 426 -3.50 -8.57 34.11
CA GLN A 426 -3.92 -7.20 34.40
C GLN A 426 -4.55 -7.02 35.80
N HIS A 427 -5.34 -7.99 36.27
CA HIS A 427 -6.08 -7.91 37.53
C HIS A 427 -5.21 -8.10 38.80
N ILE A 428 -3.94 -8.50 38.65
CA ILE A 428 -3.01 -8.65 39.76
C ILE A 428 -2.40 -7.29 40.11
N LYS A 429 -2.64 -6.85 41.33
CA LYS A 429 -2.11 -5.60 41.88
C LYS A 429 -0.70 -5.85 42.43
N LEU A 430 0.26 -5.04 41.99
CA LEU A 430 1.60 -4.99 42.55
C LEU A 430 1.59 -4.05 43.76
N GLU A 431 1.88 -4.58 44.95
CA GLU A 431 2.02 -3.78 46.18
C GLU A 431 3.43 -3.17 46.32
N SER A 432 4.41 -3.70 45.59
CA SER A 432 5.81 -3.22 45.55
C SER A 432 6.49 -3.73 44.28
N GLY A 433 7.21 -2.85 43.57
CA GLY A 433 7.88 -3.16 42.30
C GLY A 433 8.19 -1.88 41.52
N ARG A 434 9.03 -1.98 40.47
CA ARG A 434 9.35 -0.85 39.58
C ARG A 434 8.13 -0.39 38.78
N PHE A 435 7.18 -1.31 38.52
CA PHE A 435 5.99 -1.06 37.70
C PHE A 435 4.67 -0.99 38.50
N ALA A 436 4.74 -0.75 39.82
CA ALA A 436 3.57 -0.75 40.71
C ALA A 436 2.62 0.46 40.52
N PHE A 437 3.12 1.60 40.04
CA PHE A 437 2.35 2.85 39.88
C PHE A 437 2.45 3.49 38.49
N THR A 438 3.18 2.89 37.55
CA THR A 438 3.40 3.43 36.21
C THR A 438 2.30 3.02 35.24
N GLN A 439 1.63 4.02 34.66
CA GLN A 439 0.91 3.86 33.39
C GLN A 439 1.96 3.87 32.28
N LEU A 440 1.97 2.81 31.46
CA LEU A 440 2.90 2.70 30.32
C LEU A 440 2.32 3.47 29.12
N ASP A 441 3.16 4.28 28.46
CA ASP A 441 2.78 4.97 27.22
C ASP A 441 2.94 4.02 26.02
N GLU A 442 1.84 3.76 25.33
CA GLU A 442 1.77 2.90 24.14
C GLU A 442 2.64 3.39 22.97
N ASN A 443 3.05 4.66 22.99
CA ASN A 443 3.90 5.30 21.98
C ASN A 443 5.40 5.27 22.33
N ALA A 444 5.78 4.82 23.52
CA ALA A 444 7.18 4.74 23.91
C ALA A 444 7.92 3.63 23.14
N SER A 445 9.16 3.92 22.70
CA SER A 445 10.03 2.93 22.03
C SER A 445 10.19 1.64 22.84
N ASP A 446 10.27 1.78 24.17
CA ASP A 446 10.53 0.68 25.09
C ASP A 446 9.25 0.02 25.64
N TYR A 447 8.06 0.43 25.17
CA TYR A 447 6.75 -0.02 25.65
C TYR A 447 6.65 -1.55 25.79
N VAL A 448 7.10 -2.31 24.80
CA VAL A 448 7.01 -3.79 24.82
C VAL A 448 7.95 -4.40 25.87
N LEU A 449 9.10 -3.77 26.14
CA LEU A 449 10.06 -4.23 27.15
C LEU A 449 9.59 -3.89 28.56
N ASP A 450 9.06 -2.67 28.77
CA ASP A 450 8.48 -2.26 30.05
C ASP A 450 7.19 -3.04 30.35
N LEU A 451 6.36 -3.32 29.34
CA LEU A 451 5.19 -4.19 29.49
C LEU A 451 5.59 -5.61 29.86
N LEU A 452 6.62 -6.17 29.20
CA LEU A 452 7.17 -7.48 29.56
C LEU A 452 7.68 -7.50 31.00
N GLY A 453 8.46 -6.48 31.42
CA GLY A 453 8.93 -6.33 32.79
C GLY A 453 7.80 -6.22 33.82
N GLN A 454 6.73 -5.46 33.52
CA GLN A 454 5.55 -5.41 34.39
C GLN A 454 4.84 -6.79 34.46
N THR A 455 4.76 -7.54 33.35
CA THR A 455 4.20 -8.90 33.41
C THR A 455 5.05 -9.85 34.21
N GLU A 456 6.38 -9.74 34.14
CA GLU A 456 7.31 -10.54 34.92
C GLU A 456 7.15 -10.25 36.43
N GLU A 457 7.15 -8.98 36.87
CA GLU A 457 6.94 -8.62 38.28
C GLU A 457 5.61 -9.20 38.81
N LYS A 458 4.52 -9.12 38.03
CA LYS A 458 3.21 -9.67 38.42
C LYS A 458 3.20 -11.20 38.45
N LEU A 459 3.83 -11.87 37.47
CA LEU A 459 3.93 -13.33 37.44
C LEU A 459 4.79 -13.86 38.60
N LEU A 460 5.89 -13.19 38.93
CA LEU A 460 6.71 -13.52 40.11
C LEU A 460 5.95 -13.31 41.43
N CYS A 461 5.09 -12.29 41.51
CA CYS A 461 4.17 -12.10 42.64
C CYS A 461 3.19 -13.28 42.77
N VAL A 462 2.57 -13.70 41.66
CA VAL A 462 1.70 -14.89 41.63
C VAL A 462 2.46 -16.14 42.04
N MET A 463 3.65 -16.40 41.48
CA MET A 463 4.46 -17.56 41.81
C MET A 463 4.82 -17.63 43.30
N LYS A 464 5.14 -16.49 43.93
CA LYS A 464 5.35 -16.42 45.39
C LYS A 464 4.06 -16.76 46.14
N SER A 465 2.91 -16.20 45.75
CA SER A 465 1.61 -16.46 46.40
C SER A 465 1.09 -17.90 46.24
N LEU A 466 1.60 -18.63 45.24
CA LEU A 466 1.31 -20.04 44.97
C LEU A 466 2.34 -20.99 45.60
N GLY A 467 3.57 -20.54 45.87
CA GLY A 467 4.62 -21.36 46.49
C GLY A 467 4.27 -21.82 47.92
N ASP A 468 3.48 -21.02 48.63
CA ASP A 468 2.99 -21.31 49.99
C ASP A 468 1.71 -22.18 50.02
N ARG A 469 1.26 -22.74 48.87
CA ARG A 469 0.01 -23.50 48.75
C ARG A 469 0.19 -24.83 48.04
N ASP A 470 -0.44 -25.88 48.57
CA ASP A 470 -0.44 -27.20 47.92
C ASP A 470 -1.18 -27.17 46.59
N GLN A 471 -0.44 -27.43 45.50
CA GLN A 471 -0.95 -27.37 44.13
C GLN A 471 -2.10 -28.37 43.89
N ASN A 472 -2.04 -29.54 44.52
CA ASN A 472 -3.07 -30.58 44.41
C ASN A 472 -4.38 -30.17 45.10
N GLU A 473 -4.31 -29.51 46.26
CA GLU A 473 -5.51 -29.00 46.95
C GLU A 473 -6.13 -27.84 46.17
N LEU A 474 -5.31 -26.98 45.56
CA LEU A 474 -5.78 -25.87 44.73
C LEU A 474 -6.49 -26.37 43.47
N LEU A 475 -5.98 -27.43 42.83
CA LEU A 475 -6.61 -28.07 41.67
C LEU A 475 -7.95 -28.72 42.04
N GLN A 476 -8.03 -29.43 43.15
CA GLN A 476 -9.30 -29.98 43.66
C GLN A 476 -10.35 -28.87 43.91
N ARG A 477 -9.94 -27.75 44.53
CA ARG A 477 -10.83 -26.58 44.73
C ARG A 477 -11.23 -25.86 43.43
N ILE A 478 -10.52 -26.08 42.33
CA ILE A 478 -10.92 -25.57 40.99
C ILE A 478 -11.94 -26.52 40.35
N GLU A 479 -11.89 -27.82 40.63
CA GLU A 479 -12.87 -28.83 40.20
C GLU A 479 -14.18 -28.80 41.02
N GLU A 480 -14.17 -28.21 42.21
CA GLU A 480 -15.37 -28.00 43.03
C GLU A 480 -16.43 -27.14 42.32
N MET A 481 -17.67 -27.64 42.22
CA MET A 481 -18.79 -26.92 41.57
C MET A 481 -19.07 -25.54 42.17
N GLU A 482 -18.73 -25.30 43.44
CA GLU A 482 -18.84 -23.98 44.06
C GLU A 482 -17.91 -22.95 43.43
N PHE A 483 -16.70 -23.33 43.02
CA PHE A 483 -15.76 -22.43 42.36
C PHE A 483 -16.29 -22.04 40.98
N HIS A 484 -16.75 -23.01 40.18
CA HIS A 484 -17.43 -22.73 38.92
C HIS A 484 -18.65 -21.82 39.11
N SER A 485 -19.51 -22.08 40.08
CA SER A 485 -20.68 -21.25 40.39
C SER A 485 -20.32 -19.81 40.81
N LYS A 486 -19.21 -19.64 41.56
CA LYS A 486 -18.69 -18.31 41.99
C LYS A 486 -18.02 -17.56 40.83
N VAL A 487 -17.42 -18.27 39.87
CA VAL A 487 -16.85 -17.70 38.64
C VAL A 487 -17.94 -17.30 37.64
N GLU A 488 -18.95 -18.15 37.42
CA GLU A 488 -20.08 -17.85 36.52
C GLU A 488 -20.84 -16.59 36.92
N ARG A 489 -21.07 -16.38 38.24
CA ARG A 489 -21.68 -15.15 38.78
C ARG A 489 -20.85 -13.87 38.59
N LYS A 490 -19.60 -13.97 38.12
CA LYS A 490 -18.69 -12.84 37.89
C LYS A 490 -18.34 -12.63 36.40
N LEU A 491 -18.97 -13.36 35.48
CA LEU A 491 -18.77 -13.18 34.04
C LEU A 491 -19.51 -11.93 33.53
N PRO A 492 -18.92 -11.14 32.60
CA PRO A 492 -19.62 -10.05 31.94
C PRO A 492 -20.82 -10.51 31.12
N ALA A 493 -21.88 -9.72 31.05
CA ALA A 493 -23.16 -10.07 30.41
C ALA A 493 -23.08 -10.39 28.90
N TYR A 494 -22.00 -9.98 28.22
CA TYR A 494 -21.74 -10.28 26.81
C TYR A 494 -21.06 -11.64 26.56
N ASN A 495 -20.75 -12.41 27.61
CA ASN A 495 -19.96 -13.64 27.48
C ASN A 495 -20.85 -14.86 27.16
N THR A 496 -21.20 -15.01 25.88
CA THR A 496 -22.02 -16.12 25.34
C THR A 496 -21.22 -17.43 25.25
N ARG A 497 -20.94 -18.03 26.41
CA ARG A 497 -20.28 -19.34 26.50
C ARG A 497 -21.18 -20.42 25.89
N VAL A 498 -20.76 -20.97 24.75
CA VAL A 498 -21.43 -22.13 24.12
C VAL A 498 -21.45 -23.28 25.13
N LYS A 499 -22.64 -23.71 25.54
CA LYS A 499 -22.82 -24.93 26.31
C LYS A 499 -22.53 -26.12 25.41
N LEU A 500 -21.28 -26.59 25.42
CA LEU A 500 -20.99 -27.93 24.93
C LEU A 500 -21.85 -28.93 25.72
N PRO A 501 -22.54 -29.88 25.07
CA PRO A 501 -23.25 -30.93 25.78
C PRO A 501 -22.26 -31.68 26.67
N ILE A 502 -22.35 -31.44 27.98
CA ILE A 502 -21.75 -32.34 28.97
C ILE A 502 -22.44 -33.67 28.71
N ALA A 503 -21.67 -34.69 28.34
CA ALA A 503 -22.20 -36.04 28.20
C ALA A 503 -22.75 -36.47 29.56
N GLN A 504 -24.06 -36.26 29.76
CA GLN A 504 -24.77 -36.77 30.91
C GLN A 504 -24.53 -38.28 30.91
N LYS A 505 -23.94 -38.80 31.99
CA LYS A 505 -23.93 -40.23 32.22
C LYS A 505 -25.39 -40.67 32.16
N ALA A 506 -25.70 -41.65 31.33
CA ALA A 506 -27.05 -42.13 31.13
C ALA A 506 -27.64 -42.55 32.48
N ASP A 507 -28.52 -41.73 33.03
CA ASP A 507 -29.24 -42.06 34.26
C ASP A 507 -30.30 -43.08 33.87
N MET A 508 -30.19 -44.29 34.42
CA MET A 508 -30.85 -45.49 33.86
C MET A 508 -32.35 -45.60 34.18
N TYR A 509 -32.96 -44.51 34.66
CA TYR A 509 -34.36 -44.40 35.01
C TYR A 509 -34.88 -43.04 34.52
N TYR A 510 -35.53 -43.03 33.35
CA TYR A 510 -36.87 -42.48 33.13
C TYR A 510 -37.36 -42.96 31.76
N GLU A 511 -38.61 -43.42 31.72
CA GLU A 511 -39.23 -43.99 30.52
C GLU A 511 -39.66 -42.93 29.51
N GLU A 512 -40.03 -43.40 28.32
CA GLU A 512 -40.49 -42.67 27.14
C GLU A 512 -41.51 -41.55 27.43
N GLU A 513 -41.15 -40.30 27.11
CA GLU A 513 -42.11 -39.34 26.55
C GLU A 513 -41.60 -38.84 25.20
N ASP A 514 -42.37 -39.15 24.16
CA ASP A 514 -42.22 -38.69 22.79
C ASP A 514 -42.50 -37.18 22.72
N SER A 515 -41.43 -36.37 22.59
CA SER A 515 -41.51 -34.92 22.49
C SER A 515 -40.84 -34.41 21.21
N GLY A 516 -41.55 -34.55 20.10
CA GLY A 516 -41.80 -33.46 19.16
C GLY A 516 -40.60 -32.67 18.60
N GLU A 517 -40.19 -33.06 17.39
CA GLU A 517 -39.89 -32.20 16.23
C GLU A 517 -39.62 -30.67 16.45
N GLU A 518 -38.57 -30.26 17.17
CA GLU A 518 -38.08 -28.86 17.15
C GLU A 518 -36.61 -28.67 16.73
N ASP A 519 -35.96 -29.69 16.15
CA ASP A 519 -34.59 -29.60 15.58
C ASP A 519 -34.60 -29.37 14.04
N ALA A 520 -35.58 -28.63 13.54
CA ALA A 520 -35.86 -28.47 12.11
C ALA A 520 -34.99 -27.43 11.36
N ASP A 521 -34.22 -26.60 12.08
CA ASP A 521 -33.63 -25.36 11.52
C ASP A 521 -32.09 -25.39 11.31
N VAL A 522 -31.41 -26.50 11.64
CA VAL A 522 -29.97 -26.67 11.36
C VAL A 522 -29.73 -27.77 10.33
N VAL A 523 -29.77 -27.39 9.04
CA VAL A 523 -29.47 -28.28 7.92
C VAL A 523 -28.04 -28.79 8.01
N THR A 524 -27.86 -29.97 8.62
CA THR A 524 -26.54 -30.56 8.85
C THR A 524 -25.85 -30.84 7.52
N ARG A 525 -24.51 -30.72 7.46
CA ARG A 525 -23.70 -31.04 6.28
C ARG A 525 -23.99 -32.42 5.67
N GLY A 526 -24.43 -33.39 6.48
CA GLY A 526 -24.91 -34.70 6.04
C GLY A 526 -26.25 -34.66 5.29
N ALA A 527 -27.23 -33.88 5.76
CA ALA A 527 -28.51 -33.68 5.09
C ALA A 527 -28.32 -32.99 3.73
N LEU A 528 -27.52 -31.91 3.69
CA LEU A 528 -27.21 -31.20 2.45
C LEU A 528 -26.54 -32.12 1.41
N LYS A 529 -25.64 -33.02 1.84
CA LYS A 529 -25.03 -34.05 0.98
C LYS A 529 -26.04 -35.10 0.49
N ARG A 530 -26.99 -35.54 1.33
CA ARG A 530 -28.04 -36.48 0.90
C ARG A 530 -28.98 -35.83 -0.14
N GLN A 531 -29.34 -34.57 0.07
CA GLN A 531 -30.18 -33.80 -0.85
C GLN A 531 -29.47 -33.57 -2.19
N SER A 532 -28.19 -33.18 -2.19
CA SER A 532 -27.42 -33.04 -3.42
C SER A 532 -27.23 -34.37 -4.15
N GLN A 533 -26.99 -35.46 -3.43
CA GLN A 533 -26.93 -36.80 -4.02
C GLN A 533 -28.27 -37.21 -4.64
N GLN A 534 -29.41 -36.98 -3.99
CA GLN A 534 -30.73 -37.23 -4.57
C GLN A 534 -30.98 -36.41 -5.84
N ILE A 535 -30.53 -35.15 -5.90
CA ILE A 535 -30.63 -34.32 -7.12
C ILE A 535 -29.74 -34.86 -8.25
N ILE A 536 -28.57 -35.41 -7.92
CA ILE A 536 -27.68 -36.08 -8.89
C ILE A 536 -28.33 -37.40 -9.36
N ASP A 537 -28.82 -38.24 -8.46
CA ASP A 537 -29.41 -39.55 -8.75
C ASP A 537 -30.70 -39.43 -9.57
N THR A 538 -31.53 -38.42 -9.29
CA THR A 538 -32.74 -38.12 -10.09
C THR A 538 -32.40 -37.61 -11.49
N LYS A 539 -31.32 -36.85 -11.66
CA LYS A 539 -30.85 -36.38 -12.98
C LYS A 539 -30.01 -37.41 -13.76
N THR A 540 -29.37 -38.36 -13.09
CA THR A 540 -28.52 -39.39 -13.71
C THR A 540 -29.25 -40.70 -14.04
N LYS A 541 -30.49 -40.90 -13.56
CA LYS A 541 -31.42 -41.94 -14.04
C LYS A 541 -31.77 -41.73 -15.54
N ARG A 542 -30.86 -42.16 -16.42
CA ARG A 542 -31.11 -42.31 -17.86
C ARG A 542 -32.38 -43.13 -18.06
N ARG A 543 -33.36 -42.58 -18.78
CA ARG A 543 -34.57 -43.30 -19.21
C ARG A 543 -34.16 -44.60 -19.91
N THR A 544 -34.44 -45.73 -19.28
CA THR A 544 -34.28 -47.06 -19.89
C THR A 544 -35.22 -47.13 -21.10
N ARG A 545 -34.66 -47.16 -22.32
CA ARG A 545 -35.48 -47.28 -23.54
C ARG A 545 -36.14 -48.66 -23.54
N TYR A 546 -37.47 -48.69 -23.60
CA TYR A 546 -38.24 -49.90 -23.86
C TYR A 546 -37.77 -50.50 -25.20
N ARG A 547 -37.17 -51.70 -25.17
CA ARG A 547 -36.93 -52.49 -26.38
C ARG A 547 -38.21 -53.25 -26.70
N LYS A 548 -38.76 -53.04 -27.90
CA LYS A 548 -39.82 -53.91 -28.44
C LYS A 548 -39.31 -55.35 -28.49
N LYS A 549 -40.16 -56.30 -28.10
CA LYS A 549 -40.04 -57.71 -28.53
C LYS A 549 -40.74 -57.82 -29.88
N ASP A 550 -39.98 -58.07 -30.93
CA ASP A 550 -40.47 -58.79 -32.11
C ASP A 550 -40.14 -60.28 -31.92
N GLY A 551 -40.97 -61.17 -32.47
CA GLY A 551 -41.09 -62.56 -32.01
C GLY A 551 -40.45 -63.65 -32.88
N ASN A 552 -40.97 -64.87 -32.71
CA ASN A 552 -40.53 -66.17 -33.23
C ASN A 552 -39.21 -66.66 -32.59
N MET A 553 -39.08 -67.91 -32.12
CA MET A 553 -39.92 -69.12 -32.23
C MET A 553 -40.38 -69.64 -30.86
#